data_AF-A0A8J7X634-F1
#
_entry.id   AF-A0A8J7X634-F1
#
_cell.length_a   1.000
_cell.length_b   1.000
_cell.length_c   1.000
_cell.angle_alpha   90.00
_cell.angle_beta   90.00
_cell.angle_gamma   90.00
#
_symmetry.space_group_name_H-M   'P 1'
#
loop_
_entity.id
_entity.type
_entity.pdbx_description
1 polymer ?
#
loop_
_entity_poly.entity_id
_entity_poly.type
_entity_poly.pdbx_seq_one_letter_code
_entity_poly.pdbx_strand_id
1 'polypeptide(L)'
;LASSIEQTSDNAFETEEEANDEPPRQETERERLERMEKELAMRAEKVKNEKITELEEREKFIFHKNTPTHPAKPKPVDNLLSEKNRLHSLITKAEESYGRGEIEEENFKRIVSDYQKQILDVDVKIKKLGDIL
;
A
#
# COMPACT_ATOMS: atom_id res chain seq x y z
N LEU A 1 41.80 -80.12 -36.86
CA LEU A 1 42.48 -80.07 -35.55
C LEU A 1 41.40 -79.98 -34.48
N ALA A 2 41.55 -80.79 -33.43
CA ALA A 2 40.77 -80.86 -32.19
C ALA A 2 40.20 -79.51 -31.70
N SER A 3 39.14 -79.39 -30.90
CA SER A 3 38.43 -80.28 -29.96
C SER A 3 37.18 -79.49 -29.49
N SER A 4 35.99 -80.09 -29.32
CA SER A 4 35.42 -80.47 -27.99
C SER A 4 35.11 -79.26 -27.08
N ILE A 5 33.86 -78.91 -26.73
CA ILE A 5 32.97 -79.49 -25.69
C ILE A 5 31.76 -78.52 -25.62
N GLU A 6 30.50 -78.97 -25.81
CA GLU A 6 29.48 -79.25 -24.76
C GLU A 6 29.15 -78.01 -23.88
N GLN A 7 27.95 -77.72 -23.38
CA GLN A 7 26.63 -78.34 -23.34
C GLN A 7 25.69 -77.29 -22.69
N THR A 8 24.48 -77.17 -23.22
CA THR A 8 23.17 -77.08 -22.53
C THR A 8 22.81 -76.00 -21.50
N SER A 9 21.52 -75.67 -21.64
CA SER A 9 20.49 -75.32 -20.67
C SER A 9 20.41 -73.87 -20.18
N ASP A 10 19.28 -73.27 -20.56
CA ASP A 10 18.29 -72.68 -19.68
C ASP A 10 18.79 -71.72 -18.60
N ASN A 11 18.41 -70.45 -18.76
CA ASN A 11 17.45 -69.84 -17.84
C ASN A 11 16.80 -68.64 -18.52
N ALA A 12 15.66 -68.92 -19.16
CA ALA A 12 14.70 -67.89 -19.52
C ALA A 12 14.16 -67.26 -18.23
N PHE A 13 14.16 -65.94 -18.27
CA PHE A 13 13.99 -65.00 -17.18
C PHE A 13 12.54 -64.91 -16.70
N GLU A 14 12.43 -64.70 -15.39
CA GLU A 14 11.31 -64.18 -14.61
C GLU A 14 9.99 -64.95 -14.57
N THR A 15 9.78 -65.58 -13.41
CA THR A 15 8.47 -65.91 -12.86
C THR A 15 7.98 -64.72 -12.02
N GLU A 16 6.70 -64.40 -12.18
CA GLU A 16 5.96 -63.31 -11.56
C GLU A 16 5.68 -63.50 -10.06
N GLU A 17 5.25 -62.38 -9.46
CA GLU A 17 4.49 -62.21 -8.21
C GLU A 17 5.22 -62.32 -6.86
N GLU A 18 5.39 -61.17 -6.21
CA GLU A 18 5.02 -61.05 -4.79
C GLU A 18 4.72 -59.58 -4.44
N ALA A 19 3.46 -59.35 -4.04
CA ALA A 19 3.02 -58.14 -3.36
C ALA A 19 3.94 -57.86 -2.16
N ASN A 20 4.64 -56.73 -2.18
CA ASN A 20 5.42 -56.26 -1.05
C ASN A 20 5.05 -54.81 -0.74
N ASP A 21 4.48 -54.64 0.45
CA ASP A 21 4.35 -53.39 1.19
C ASP A 21 5.64 -52.56 1.07
N GLU A 22 5.51 -51.34 0.52
CA GLU A 22 6.59 -50.36 0.45
C GLU A 22 7.06 -50.03 1.89
N PRO A 23 8.35 -50.19 2.23
CA PRO A 23 8.84 -49.86 3.58
C PRO A 23 8.68 -48.34 3.82
N PRO A 24 8.58 -47.87 5.09
CA PRO A 24 8.44 -46.44 5.37
C PRO A 24 9.60 -45.69 4.73
N ARG A 25 9.30 -44.81 3.77
CA ARG A 25 10.31 -44.04 3.04
C ARG A 25 11.18 -43.29 4.06
N GLN A 26 12.44 -43.69 4.15
CA GLN A 26 13.42 -42.99 4.97
C GLN A 26 13.64 -41.61 4.35
N GLU A 27 13.41 -40.55 5.14
CA GLU A 27 13.64 -39.17 4.73
C GLU A 27 15.10 -39.01 4.28
N THR A 28 15.31 -38.68 3.02
CA THR A 28 16.67 -38.52 2.48
C THR A 28 17.32 -37.30 3.11
N GLU A 29 18.65 -37.29 3.26
CA GLU A 29 19.38 -36.13 3.82
C GLU A 29 19.04 -34.82 3.10
N ARG A 30 18.69 -34.91 1.81
CA ARG A 30 18.21 -33.80 0.99
C ARG A 30 16.85 -33.24 1.43
N GLU A 31 15.89 -34.10 1.78
CA GLU A 31 14.56 -33.68 2.27
C GLU A 31 14.68 -33.03 3.66
N ARG A 32 15.59 -33.54 4.51
CA ARG A 32 15.89 -32.94 5.81
C ARG A 32 16.51 -31.55 5.68
N LEU A 33 17.43 -31.36 4.74
CA LEU A 33 18.01 -30.06 4.42
C LEU A 33 16.96 -29.08 3.91
N GLU A 34 16.09 -29.50 3.00
CA GLU A 34 15.02 -28.65 2.46
C GLU A 34 14.02 -28.23 3.54
N ARG A 35 13.69 -29.12 4.49
CA ARG A 35 12.84 -28.78 5.64
C ARG A 35 13.51 -27.76 6.57
N MET A 36 14.80 -27.94 6.87
CA MET A 36 15.56 -26.99 7.69
C MET A 36 15.69 -25.63 7.02
N GLU A 37 15.92 -25.57 5.71
CA GLU A 37 15.98 -24.30 4.96
C GLU A 37 14.63 -23.57 4.99
N LYS A 38 13.52 -24.29 4.78
CA LYS A 38 12.16 -23.71 4.90
C LYS A 38 11.88 -23.22 6.31
N GLU A 39 12.27 -23.97 7.34
CA GLU A 39 12.08 -23.56 8.73
C GLU A 39 12.91 -22.32 9.09
N LEU A 40 14.16 -22.24 8.62
CA LEU A 40 15.01 -21.06 8.80
C LEU A 40 14.47 -19.84 8.06
N ALA A 41 13.95 -20.01 6.84
CA ALA A 41 13.33 -18.94 6.07
C ALA A 41 12.07 -18.40 6.78
N MET A 42 11.19 -19.29 7.24
CA MET A 42 9.99 -18.91 8.01
C MET A 42 10.35 -18.19 9.31
N ARG A 43 11.40 -18.63 10.01
CA ARG A 43 11.88 -17.95 11.23
C ARG A 43 12.47 -16.57 10.92
N ALA A 44 13.25 -16.43 9.85
CA ALA A 44 13.82 -15.16 9.44
C ALA A 44 12.75 -14.15 9.01
N GLU A 45 11.70 -14.62 8.33
CA GLU A 45 10.55 -13.80 7.95
C GLU A 45 9.74 -13.37 9.18
N LYS A 46 9.50 -14.28 10.14
CA LYS A 46 8.81 -13.97 11.40
C LYS A 46 9.54 -12.89 12.21
N VAL A 47 10.87 -12.98 12.35
CA VAL A 47 11.68 -11.99 13.08
C VAL A 47 11.66 -10.62 12.38
N LYS A 48 11.61 -10.59 11.04
CA LYS A 48 11.48 -9.33 10.28
C LYS A 48 10.12 -8.69 10.53
N ASN A 49 9.05 -9.48 10.47
CA ASN A 49 7.69 -8.98 10.64
C ASN A 49 7.45 -8.46 12.06
N GLU A 50 7.93 -9.17 13.09
CA GLU A 50 7.83 -8.72 14.49
C GLU A 50 8.59 -7.40 14.73
N LYS A 51 9.78 -7.24 14.15
CA LYS A 51 10.54 -5.97 14.25
C LYS A 51 9.87 -4.80 13.55
N ILE A 52 9.19 -5.03 12.42
CA ILE A 52 8.45 -3.99 11.70
C ILE A 52 7.28 -3.52 12.58
N THR A 53 6.52 -4.45 13.16
CA THR A 53 5.40 -4.12 14.06
C THR A 53 5.85 -3.35 15.29
N GLU A 54 6.96 -3.73 15.93
CA GLU A 54 7.49 -3.01 17.11
C GLU A 54 7.97 -1.58 16.76
N LEU A 55 8.58 -1.40 15.60
CA LEU A 55 9.03 -0.08 15.14
C LEU A 55 7.84 0.85 14.84
N GLU A 56 6.79 0.34 14.20
CA GLU A 56 5.57 1.11 13.92
C GLU A 56 4.86 1.55 15.21
N GLU A 57 4.77 0.67 16.21
CA GLU A 57 4.19 1.01 17.52
C GLU A 57 5.03 2.06 18.27
N ARG A 58 6.35 1.98 18.16
CA ARG A 58 7.28 2.94 18.80
C ARG A 58 7.23 4.32 18.14
N GLU A 59 7.14 4.38 16.81
CA GLU A 59 6.95 5.64 16.07
C GLU A 59 5.60 6.29 16.41
N LYS A 60 4.53 5.48 16.47
CA LYS A 60 3.21 5.94 16.90
C LYS A 60 3.25 6.49 18.33
N PHE A 61 3.96 5.86 19.25
CA PHE A 61 4.07 6.33 20.63
C PHE A 61 4.85 7.65 20.76
N ILE A 62 5.93 7.84 19.99
CA ILE A 62 6.74 9.07 20.02
C ILE A 62 5.94 10.27 19.47
N PHE A 63 5.15 10.06 18.42
CA PHE A 63 4.32 11.13 17.85
C PHE A 63 3.28 11.69 18.84
N HIS A 64 2.73 10.84 19.71
CA HIS A 64 1.67 11.21 20.65
C HIS A 64 2.16 11.85 21.97
N LYS A 65 3.46 11.76 22.29
CA LYS A 65 4.02 12.41 23.50
C LYS A 65 4.67 13.78 23.25
N ASN A 66 5.02 14.10 22.00
CA ASN A 66 5.71 15.35 21.65
C ASN A 66 4.89 16.31 20.78
N THR A 67 3.67 15.95 20.39
CA THR A 67 2.76 16.89 19.73
C THR A 67 1.84 17.49 20.80
N PRO A 68 1.83 18.82 21.01
CA PRO A 68 0.77 19.43 21.81
C PRO A 68 -0.56 19.07 21.14
N THR A 69 -1.37 18.24 21.80
CA THR A 69 -2.67 17.72 21.34
C THR A 69 -3.77 18.77 21.39
N HIS A 70 -3.42 20.01 21.06
CA HIS A 70 -4.36 20.97 20.53
C HIS A 70 -3.82 21.45 19.19
N PRO A 71 -4.51 21.20 18.06
CA PRO A 71 -4.20 21.96 16.86
C PRO A 71 -4.24 23.43 17.27
N ALA A 72 -3.11 24.13 17.11
CA ALA A 72 -3.06 25.56 17.35
C ALA A 72 -4.25 26.16 16.59
N LYS A 73 -5.12 26.90 17.30
CA LYS A 73 -6.27 27.53 16.65
C LYS A 73 -5.71 28.32 15.46
N PRO A 74 -6.16 28.05 14.23
CA PRO A 74 -5.63 28.72 13.06
C PRO A 74 -5.72 30.23 13.30
N LYS A 75 -4.69 30.98 12.90
CA LYS A 75 -4.71 32.42 13.10
C LYS A 75 -5.91 32.98 12.35
N PRO A 76 -6.55 34.05 12.84
CA PRO A 76 -7.72 34.64 12.17
C PRO A 76 -7.48 34.94 10.69
N VAL A 77 -6.24 35.31 10.32
CA VAL A 77 -5.81 35.55 8.95
C VAL A 77 -5.80 34.27 8.10
N ASP A 78 -5.38 33.14 8.66
CA ASP A 78 -5.32 31.85 7.94
C ASP A 78 -6.73 31.38 7.53
N ASN A 79 -7.73 31.61 8.39
CA ASN A 79 -9.13 31.32 8.08
C ASN A 79 -9.64 32.17 6.92
N LEU A 80 -9.29 33.45 6.89
CA LEU A 80 -9.68 34.36 5.80
C LEU A 80 -8.97 34.00 4.49
N LEU A 81 -7.69 33.62 4.54
CA LEU A 81 -6.96 33.14 3.36
C LEU A 81 -7.57 31.85 2.81
N SER A 82 -7.95 30.92 3.70
CA SER A 82 -8.65 29.70 3.30
C SER A 82 -9.98 30.00 2.63
N GLU A 83 -10.76 30.93 3.19
CA GLU A 83 -12.05 31.34 2.59
C GLU A 83 -11.85 32.00 1.23
N LYS A 84 -10.84 32.86 1.07
CA LYS A 84 -10.48 33.46 -0.22
C LYS A 84 -10.17 32.36 -1.26
N ASN A 85 -9.35 31.39 -0.89
CA ASN A 85 -9.00 30.27 -1.77
C ASN A 85 -10.22 29.41 -2.13
N ARG A 86 -11.13 29.20 -1.17
CA ARG A 86 -12.40 28.50 -1.40
C ARG A 86 -13.26 29.23 -2.44
N LEU A 87 -13.41 30.54 -2.32
CA LEU A 87 -14.17 31.36 -3.27
C LEU A 87 -13.56 31.33 -4.67
N HIS A 88 -12.23 31.42 -4.80
CA HIS A 88 -11.56 31.26 -6.10
C HIS A 88 -11.83 29.89 -6.72
N SER A 89 -11.76 28.81 -5.94
CA SER A 89 -12.07 27.46 -6.44
C SER A 89 -13.51 27.34 -6.94
N LEU A 90 -14.48 28.02 -6.30
CA LEU A 90 -15.86 28.04 -6.76
C LEU A 90 -16.04 28.80 -8.07
N ILE A 91 -15.29 29.90 -8.28
CA ILE A 91 -15.26 30.61 -9.57
C ILE A 91 -14.73 29.69 -10.67
N THR A 92 -13.60 29.02 -10.45
CA THR A 92 -13.04 28.07 -11.44
C THR A 92 -14.02 26.96 -11.78
N LYS A 93 -14.73 26.39 -10.79
CA LYS A 93 -15.78 25.40 -11.05
C LYS A 93 -16.94 25.97 -11.86
N ALA A 94 -17.34 27.21 -11.60
CA ALA A 94 -18.38 27.88 -12.39
C ALA A 94 -17.92 28.14 -13.84
N GLU A 95 -16.65 28.52 -14.04
CA GLU A 95 -16.04 28.68 -15.37
C GLU A 95 -16.03 27.35 -16.13
N GLU A 96 -15.66 26.26 -15.47
CA GLU A 96 -15.70 24.92 -16.06
C GLU A 96 -17.13 24.51 -16.45
N SER A 97 -18.12 24.71 -15.56
CA SER A 97 -19.53 24.44 -15.87
C SER A 97 -20.05 25.30 -17.02
N TYR A 98 -19.65 26.57 -17.10
CA TYR A 98 -19.99 27.43 -18.23
C TYR A 98 -19.34 26.94 -19.53
N GLY A 99 -18.05 26.56 -19.48
CA GLY A 99 -17.33 25.99 -20.62
C GLY A 99 -17.92 24.66 -21.11
N ARG A 100 -18.56 23.88 -20.21
CA ARG A 100 -19.32 22.67 -20.56
C ARG A 100 -20.76 22.94 -21.03
N GLY A 101 -21.22 24.19 -20.98
CA GLY A 101 -22.59 24.57 -21.32
C GLY A 101 -23.65 24.11 -20.31
N GLU A 102 -23.24 23.77 -19.08
CA GLU A 102 -24.15 23.33 -18.00
C GLU A 102 -24.92 24.50 -17.39
N ILE A 103 -24.41 25.73 -17.55
CA ILE A 103 -25.00 26.95 -17.03
C ILE A 103 -25.05 28.03 -18.10
N GLU A 104 -26.11 28.83 -18.06
CA GLU A 104 -26.29 29.99 -18.94
C GLU A 104 -25.34 31.14 -18.58
N GLU A 105 -24.98 31.95 -19.57
CA GLU A 105 -24.03 33.06 -19.41
C GLU A 105 -24.45 34.07 -18.33
N GLU A 106 -25.75 34.39 -18.25
CA GLU A 106 -26.27 35.33 -17.25
C GLU A 106 -26.13 34.78 -15.83
N ASN A 107 -26.45 33.50 -15.65
CA ASN A 107 -26.30 32.80 -14.37
C ASN A 107 -24.82 32.70 -13.98
N PHE A 108 -23.94 32.38 -14.93
CA PHE A 108 -22.49 32.37 -14.74
C PHE A 108 -21.97 33.74 -14.28
N LYS A 109 -22.32 34.82 -15.00
CA LYS A 109 -21.90 36.19 -14.64
C LYS A 109 -22.35 36.58 -13.25
N ARG A 110 -23.59 36.25 -12.87
CA ARG A 110 -24.10 36.52 -11.51
C ARG A 110 -23.29 35.78 -10.44
N ILE A 111 -23.08 34.47 -10.63
CA ILE A 111 -22.33 33.62 -9.69
C ILE A 111 -20.90 34.14 -9.50
N VAL A 112 -20.20 34.43 -10.60
CA VAL A 112 -18.82 34.95 -10.54
C VAL A 112 -18.79 36.31 -9.86
N SER A 113 -19.71 37.21 -10.20
CA SER A 113 -19.78 38.54 -9.58
C SER A 113 -20.01 38.46 -8.06
N ASP A 114 -20.91 37.58 -7.60
CA ASP A 114 -21.20 37.38 -6.19
C ASP A 114 -19.97 36.85 -5.42
N TYR A 115 -19.23 35.90 -5.99
CA TYR A 115 -18.00 35.39 -5.38
C TYR A 115 -16.86 36.42 -5.42
N GLN A 116 -16.71 37.18 -6.50
CA GLN A 116 -15.73 38.26 -6.59
C GLN A 116 -15.97 39.35 -5.54
N LYS A 117 -17.23 39.70 -5.29
CA LYS A 117 -17.59 40.64 -4.22
C LYS A 117 -17.20 40.10 -2.84
N GLN A 118 -17.47 38.82 -2.57
CA GLN A 118 -17.07 38.18 -1.31
C GLN A 118 -15.55 38.13 -1.13
N ILE A 119 -14.78 37.88 -2.21
CA ILE A 119 -13.31 37.91 -2.18
C ILE A 119 -12.82 39.31 -1.78
N LEU A 120 -13.38 40.37 -2.35
CA LEU A 120 -13.04 41.75 -1.98
C LEU A 120 -13.35 42.04 -0.50
N ASP A 121 -14.49 41.58 0.00
CA ASP A 121 -14.85 41.73 1.42
C ASP A 121 -13.86 41.00 2.34
N VAL A 122 -13.41 39.80 1.93
CA VAL A 122 -12.37 39.05 2.66
C VAL A 122 -11.02 39.78 2.62
N ASP A 123 -10.63 40.33 1.47
CA ASP A 123 -9.39 41.11 1.33
C ASP A 123 -9.40 42.35 2.23
N VAL A 124 -10.54 43.04 2.34
CA VAL A 124 -10.72 44.17 3.28
C VAL A 124 -10.56 43.70 4.74
N LYS A 125 -11.12 42.53 5.10
CA LYS A 125 -10.98 41.98 6.46
C LYS A 125 -9.52 41.60 6.78
N ILE A 126 -8.82 40.99 5.83
CA ILE A 126 -7.39 40.64 5.97
C ILE A 126 -6.58 41.93 6.20
N LYS A 127 -6.79 42.95 5.38
CA LYS A 127 -6.09 44.24 5.52
C LYS A 127 -6.34 44.87 6.89
N LYS A 128 -7.59 44.93 7.35
CA LYS A 128 -7.94 45.47 8.68
C LYS A 128 -7.25 44.70 9.82
N LEU A 129 -7.13 43.37 9.72
CA LEU A 129 -6.40 42.59 10.71
C LEU A 129 -4.89 42.85 10.67
N GLY A 130 -4.33 43.09 9.48
CA GLY A 130 -2.93 43.48 9.30
C GLY A 130 -2.62 44.88 9.84
N ASP A 131 -3.58 45.83 9.75
CA ASP A 131 -3.44 47.18 10.30
C ASP A 131 -3.55 47.22 11.84
N ILE A 132 -4.13 46.19 12.47
CA ILE A 132 -4.33 46.10 13.93
C ILE A 132 -3.14 45.40 14.64
N LEU A 133 -2.33 44.63 13.91
CA LEU A 133 -1.19 43.87 14.43
C LEU A 133 0.13 44.66 14.36
#